data_AF-A0A7S3I2R6-F1
#
_entry.id   AF-A0A7S3I2R6-F1
#
_cell.length_a   1.000
_cell.length_b   1.000
_cell.length_c   1.000
_cell.angle_alpha   90.00
_cell.angle_beta   90.00
_cell.angle_gamma   90.00
#
_symmetry.space_group_name_H-M   'P 1'
#
loop_
_entity.id
_entity.type
_entity.pdbx_description
1 polymer ?
#
loop_
_entity_poly.entity_id
_entity_poly.type
_entity_poly.pdbx_seq_one_letter_code
_entity_poly.pdbx_strand_id
1 'polypeptide(L)'
;MCAEIELTQSGKVCRATNQEHCFKTAFGTEVLLPSHRYYFEFKCVRGTNFKFGIATEQARANPNMAFCDDKHGYAYFSTGALRHASKGMGPSYGEKFKQDDIIGVYVDLADGVVFYAKNGAVVAKNAFEGAALQGRKFYPAACCLTKNEMFELLEPAVED
;
A
#
# COMPACT_ATOMS: atom_id res chain seq x y z
N MET A 1 -19.22 -17.25 -4.09
CA MET A 1 -18.01 -17.69 -3.36
C MET A 1 -16.94 -16.62 -3.56
N CYS A 2 -16.54 -15.95 -2.48
CA CYS A 2 -15.60 -14.83 -2.52
C CYS A 2 -14.16 -15.34 -2.45
N ALA A 3 -13.30 -14.76 -3.29
CA ALA A 3 -11.92 -15.18 -3.46
C ALA A 3 -10.98 -14.54 -2.41
N GLU A 4 -9.99 -15.31 -1.94
CA GLU A 4 -9.00 -15.00 -0.89
C GLU A 4 -7.64 -14.58 -1.48
N ILE A 5 -6.88 -13.71 -0.82
CA ILE A 5 -5.48 -13.49 -1.22
C ILE A 5 -4.69 -14.73 -0.79
N GLU A 6 -4.25 -15.52 -1.76
CA GLU A 6 -3.40 -16.68 -1.47
C GLU A 6 -1.97 -16.23 -1.23
N LEU A 7 -1.45 -16.60 -0.06
CA LEU A 7 -0.04 -16.46 0.31
C LEU A 7 0.70 -17.71 -0.19
N THR A 8 1.71 -17.54 -1.04
CA THR A 8 2.55 -18.68 -1.49
C THR A 8 3.84 -18.78 -0.68
N GLN A 9 4.30 -20.04 -0.48
CA GLN A 9 5.51 -20.65 0.14
C GLN A 9 6.45 -19.89 1.11
N SER A 10 6.40 -18.58 1.25
CA SER A 10 7.13 -17.78 2.26
C SER A 10 6.26 -16.76 2.98
N GLY A 11 4.97 -16.64 2.66
CA GLY A 11 4.08 -15.62 3.23
C GLY A 11 4.27 -14.21 2.65
N LYS A 12 5.20 -14.05 1.70
CA LYS A 12 5.56 -12.73 1.15
C LYS A 12 4.84 -12.38 -0.14
N VAL A 13 4.54 -13.36 -1.00
CA VAL A 13 3.87 -13.14 -2.29
C VAL A 13 2.37 -13.33 -2.14
N CYS A 14 1.64 -12.24 -2.38
CA CYS A 14 0.18 -12.16 -2.36
C CYS A 14 -0.37 -12.25 -3.78
N ARG A 15 -1.32 -13.16 -4.02
CA ARG A 15 -2.05 -13.26 -5.29
C ARG A 15 -3.51 -12.89 -5.15
N ALA A 16 -3.95 -11.94 -5.96
CA ALA A 16 -5.34 -11.59 -6.15
C ALA A 16 -6.09 -12.72 -6.88
N THR A 17 -7.01 -13.40 -6.19
CA THR A 17 -7.87 -14.44 -6.77
C THR A 17 -9.24 -13.91 -7.24
N ASN A 18 -9.39 -12.58 -7.23
CA ASN A 18 -10.59 -11.80 -7.47
C ASN A 18 -11.25 -12.16 -8.81
N GLN A 19 -12.57 -11.95 -8.94
CA GLN A 19 -13.19 -11.77 -10.25
C GLN A 19 -12.72 -10.43 -10.85
N GLU A 20 -12.78 -10.28 -12.18
CA GLU A 20 -12.45 -9.00 -12.83
C GLU A 20 -13.29 -7.86 -12.23
N HIS A 21 -12.67 -6.69 -12.06
CA HIS A 21 -13.28 -5.49 -11.48
C HIS A 21 -13.69 -5.56 -9.99
N CYS A 22 -13.07 -6.44 -9.19
CA CYS A 22 -13.29 -6.49 -7.75
C CYS A 22 -12.00 -6.12 -6.98
N PHE A 23 -12.04 -5.02 -6.21
CA PHE A 23 -10.91 -4.64 -5.35
C PHE A 23 -10.72 -5.63 -4.21
N LYS A 24 -9.45 -5.92 -3.90
CA LYS A 24 -9.08 -6.67 -2.69
C LYS A 24 -7.88 -6.03 -2.03
N THR A 25 -8.03 -5.78 -0.74
CA THR A 25 -6.93 -5.27 0.09
C THR A 25 -6.34 -6.40 0.94
N ALA A 26 -5.01 -6.53 0.91
CA ALA A 26 -4.22 -7.24 1.90
C ALA A 26 -3.58 -6.23 2.86
N PHE A 27 -3.40 -6.66 4.11
CA PHE A 27 -2.80 -5.86 5.17
C PHE A 27 -1.62 -6.62 5.78
N GLY A 28 -0.55 -5.90 6.14
CA GLY A 28 0.54 -6.45 6.94
C GLY A 28 0.06 -6.92 8.30
N THR A 29 0.77 -7.88 8.89
CA THR A 29 0.48 -8.40 10.24
C THR A 29 1.06 -7.49 11.33
N GLU A 30 2.19 -6.85 11.05
CA GLU A 30 2.87 -5.97 11.99
C GLU A 30 2.24 -4.57 12.04
N VAL A 31 2.05 -4.10 13.27
CA VAL A 31 1.47 -2.77 13.54
C VAL A 31 2.53 -1.69 13.48
N LEU A 32 2.23 -0.61 12.76
CA LEU A 32 3.00 0.63 12.77
C LEU A 32 2.49 1.49 13.92
N LEU A 33 3.28 1.54 15.00
CA LEU A 33 2.95 2.29 16.22
C LEU A 33 3.20 3.80 16.04
N PRO A 34 2.36 4.66 16.66
CA PRO A 34 2.54 6.12 16.63
C PRO A 34 3.92 6.54 17.12
N SER A 35 4.40 7.71 16.67
CA SER A 35 5.68 8.30 17.12
C SER A 35 6.94 7.51 16.71
N HIS A 36 6.82 6.58 15.77
CA HIS A 36 7.93 5.83 15.20
C HIS A 36 8.03 6.03 13.68
N ARG A 37 9.18 5.63 13.14
CA ARG A 37 9.50 5.69 11.71
C ARG A 37 9.69 4.27 11.17
N TYR A 38 9.17 4.04 9.97
CA TYR A 38 9.18 2.73 9.33
C TYR A 38 9.53 2.84 7.85
N TYR A 39 10.12 1.77 7.32
CA TYR A 39 10.35 1.58 5.91
C TYR A 39 10.00 0.13 5.54
N PHE A 40 9.30 -0.05 4.43
CA PHE A 40 9.00 -1.36 3.84
C PHE A 40 8.81 -1.21 2.34
N GLU A 41 8.90 -2.31 1.60
CA GLU A 41 8.78 -2.28 0.14
C GLU A 41 7.71 -3.22 -0.38
N PHE A 42 7.14 -2.87 -1.52
CA PHE A 42 6.31 -3.77 -2.32
C PHE A 42 6.96 -4.03 -3.66
N LYS A 43 7.13 -5.29 -4.03
CA LYS A 43 7.51 -5.68 -5.39
C LYS A 43 6.27 -5.95 -6.23
N CYS A 44 6.14 -5.30 -7.38
CA CYS A 44 5.10 -5.60 -8.35
C CYS A 44 5.45 -6.90 -9.09
N VAL A 45 4.80 -8.02 -8.77
CA VAL A 45 5.14 -9.33 -9.39
C VAL A 45 4.38 -9.54 -10.70
N ARG A 46 3.09 -9.19 -10.76
CA ARG A 46 2.28 -9.30 -11.99
C ARG A 46 1.08 -8.39 -11.92
N GLY A 47 0.79 -7.65 -12.99
CA GLY A 47 -0.38 -6.77 -13.05
C GLY A 47 -0.03 -5.30 -13.26
N THR A 48 -1.05 -4.45 -13.18
CA THR A 48 -0.90 -3.01 -13.46
C THR A 48 -1.75 -2.12 -12.56
N ASN A 49 -2.62 -2.66 -11.70
CA ASN A 49 -3.55 -1.91 -10.87
C ASN A 49 -3.24 -2.06 -9.37
N PHE A 50 -2.07 -1.57 -8.97
CA PHE A 50 -1.58 -1.67 -7.60
C PHE A 50 -1.78 -0.38 -6.82
N LYS A 51 -2.30 -0.49 -5.60
CA LYS A 51 -2.32 0.61 -4.63
C LYS A 51 -1.55 0.17 -3.40
N PHE A 52 -0.49 0.90 -3.06
CA PHE A 52 0.41 0.56 -1.96
C PHE A 52 0.49 1.70 -0.97
N GLY A 53 0.49 1.38 0.32
CA GLY A 53 0.65 2.37 1.37
C GLY A 53 0.27 1.83 2.74
N ILE A 54 -0.50 2.61 3.50
CA ILE A 54 -0.89 2.29 4.88
C ILE A 54 -2.38 2.46 5.12
N ALA A 55 -2.90 1.70 6.08
CA ALA A 55 -4.29 1.78 6.50
C ALA A 55 -4.46 1.58 8.01
N THR A 56 -5.51 2.14 8.59
CA THR A 56 -5.89 1.86 9.98
C THR A 56 -6.67 0.55 10.09
N GLU A 57 -6.84 0.03 11.31
CA GLU A 57 -7.61 -1.19 11.59
C GLU A 57 -9.03 -1.16 10.97
N GLN A 58 -9.67 0.01 10.97
CA GLN A 58 -11.03 0.18 10.46
C GLN A 58 -11.17 -0.17 8.97
N ALA A 59 -10.11 0.01 8.16
CA ALA A 59 -10.14 -0.37 6.74
C ALA A 59 -10.28 -1.89 6.56
N ARG A 60 -9.88 -2.70 7.55
CA ARG A 60 -9.97 -4.17 7.51
C ARG A 60 -11.41 -4.68 7.58
N ALA A 61 -12.36 -3.86 8.02
CA ALA A 61 -13.77 -4.23 8.08
C ALA A 61 -14.38 -4.49 6.70
N ASN A 62 -13.78 -3.94 5.62
CA ASN A 62 -14.28 -4.08 4.25
C ASN A 62 -13.14 -4.48 3.29
N PRO A 63 -12.64 -5.72 3.33
CA PRO A 63 -11.51 -6.15 2.51
C PRO A 63 -11.80 -6.21 1.00
N ASN A 64 -13.09 -6.13 0.61
CA ASN A 64 -13.56 -6.10 -0.78
C ASN A 64 -13.59 -4.68 -1.39
N MET A 65 -13.03 -3.70 -0.69
CA MET A 65 -12.89 -2.32 -1.14
C MET A 65 -11.40 -1.96 -1.13
N ALA A 66 -11.00 -0.98 -1.95
CA ALA A 66 -9.66 -0.43 -1.82
C ALA A 66 -9.57 0.33 -0.49
N PHE A 67 -8.58 0.02 0.33
CA PHE A 67 -8.41 0.63 1.66
C PHE A 67 -8.34 2.17 1.64
N CYS A 68 -7.96 2.76 0.51
CA CYS A 68 -7.87 4.21 0.31
C CYS A 68 -9.15 4.85 -0.25
N ASP A 69 -10.23 4.09 -0.46
CA ASP A 69 -11.51 4.64 -0.92
C ASP A 69 -12.24 5.41 0.20
N ASP A 70 -11.89 5.16 1.45
CA ASP A 70 -12.33 5.93 2.61
C ASP A 70 -11.15 6.62 3.33
N LYS A 71 -11.45 7.29 4.44
CA LYS A 71 -10.48 8.08 5.22
C LYS A 71 -9.46 7.24 5.99
N HIS A 72 -9.59 5.91 5.98
CA HIS A 72 -8.76 5.01 6.77
C HIS A 72 -7.51 4.54 6.05
N GLY A 73 -7.37 4.84 4.75
CA GLY A 73 -6.23 4.44 3.95
C GLY A 73 -5.57 5.57 3.16
N TYR A 74 -4.27 5.39 2.93
CA TYR A 74 -3.40 6.29 2.19
C TYR A 74 -2.56 5.46 1.23
N ALA A 75 -2.65 5.72 -0.08
CA ALA A 75 -1.98 4.88 -1.07
C ALA A 75 -1.35 5.69 -2.20
N TYR A 76 -0.23 5.18 -2.71
CA TYR A 76 0.30 5.49 -4.02
C TYR A 76 -0.24 4.48 -5.04
N PHE A 77 -0.90 4.99 -6.07
CA PHE A 77 -1.50 4.19 -7.13
C PHE A 77 -0.53 4.05 -8.32
N SER A 78 -0.50 2.89 -8.96
CA SER A 78 0.34 2.57 -10.14
C SER A 78 0.23 3.57 -11.29
N THR A 79 -0.82 4.40 -11.33
CA THR A 79 -0.96 5.51 -12.27
C THR A 79 -0.08 6.72 -11.98
N GLY A 80 0.66 6.74 -10.87
CA GLY A 80 1.45 7.90 -10.42
C GLY A 80 0.68 8.90 -9.54
N ALA A 81 -0.54 8.55 -9.14
CA ALA A 81 -1.42 9.41 -8.35
C ALA A 81 -1.54 8.92 -6.90
N LEU A 82 -1.86 9.83 -6.00
CA LEU A 82 -2.20 9.50 -4.61
C LEU A 82 -3.67 9.15 -4.47
N ARG A 83 -4.00 8.32 -3.49
CA ARG A 83 -5.37 7.94 -3.15
C ARG A 83 -5.57 8.02 -1.64
N HIS A 84 -6.57 8.79 -1.25
CA HIS A 84 -7.05 8.92 0.13
C HIS A 84 -8.49 9.41 0.08
N ALA A 85 -9.41 8.76 0.82
CA ALA A 85 -10.83 9.13 0.89
C ALA A 85 -11.51 9.38 -0.46
N SER A 86 -11.10 8.64 -1.51
CA SER A 86 -11.61 8.84 -2.88
C SER A 86 -11.69 7.53 -3.64
N LYS A 87 -12.84 7.30 -4.27
CA LYS A 87 -13.08 6.21 -5.25
C LYS A 87 -12.63 6.60 -6.67
N GLY A 88 -12.46 7.89 -6.93
CA GLY A 88 -12.14 8.47 -8.25
C GLY A 88 -10.67 8.85 -8.39
N MET A 89 -10.35 9.89 -9.14
CA MET A 89 -8.96 10.34 -9.30
C MET A 89 -8.43 11.01 -8.02
N GLY A 90 -7.12 10.99 -7.84
CA GLY A 90 -6.42 11.80 -6.84
C GLY A 90 -5.29 12.59 -7.48
N PRO A 91 -4.58 13.43 -6.69
CA PRO A 91 -3.55 14.31 -7.24
C PRO A 91 -2.38 13.51 -7.81
N SER A 92 -1.77 14.04 -8.86
CA SER A 92 -0.49 13.53 -9.37
C SER A 92 0.59 13.72 -8.31
N TYR A 93 1.45 12.72 -8.14
CA TYR A 93 2.55 12.78 -7.17
C TYR A 93 3.86 12.33 -7.77
N GLY A 94 3.84 11.26 -8.57
CA GLY A 94 5.05 10.65 -9.07
C GLY A 94 4.85 9.91 -10.38
N GLU A 95 5.88 9.18 -10.76
CA GLU A 95 5.84 8.38 -11.98
C GLU A 95 4.84 7.22 -11.88
N LYS A 96 4.42 6.71 -13.03
CA LYS A 96 3.76 5.42 -13.08
C LYS A 96 4.74 4.32 -12.67
N PHE A 97 4.20 3.27 -12.07
CA PHE A 97 4.94 2.05 -11.78
C PHE A 97 4.17 0.83 -12.26
N LYS A 98 4.89 -0.25 -12.53
CA LYS A 98 4.39 -1.44 -13.21
C LYS A 98 5.07 -2.68 -12.68
N GLN A 99 4.76 -3.83 -13.29
CA GLN A 99 5.47 -5.08 -13.04
C GLN A 99 7.00 -4.89 -13.00
N ASP A 100 7.63 -5.60 -12.07
CA ASP A 100 9.05 -5.59 -11.75
C ASP A 100 9.57 -4.33 -11.04
N ASP A 101 8.77 -3.26 -10.91
CA ASP A 101 9.11 -2.14 -10.05
C ASP A 101 8.96 -2.50 -8.56
N ILE A 102 9.85 -1.94 -7.74
CA ILE A 102 9.81 -1.99 -6.28
C ILE A 102 9.40 -0.61 -5.77
N ILE A 103 8.34 -0.57 -4.95
CA ILE A 103 7.82 0.63 -4.33
C ILE A 103 8.15 0.62 -2.84
N GLY A 104 9.08 1.48 -2.44
CA GLY A 104 9.39 1.73 -1.04
C GLY A 104 8.38 2.69 -0.41
N VAL A 105 7.98 2.43 0.83
CA VAL A 105 7.05 3.25 1.61
C VAL A 105 7.76 3.71 2.88
N TYR A 106 8.00 5.01 2.97
CA TYR A 106 8.53 5.65 4.17
C TYR A 106 7.37 6.20 4.98
N VAL A 107 7.31 5.82 6.26
CA VAL A 107 6.23 6.21 7.16
C VAL A 107 6.85 6.84 8.40
N ASP A 108 6.65 8.14 8.56
CA ASP A 108 7.03 8.89 9.75
C ASP A 108 5.76 9.25 10.55
N LEU A 109 5.42 8.42 11.54
CA LEU A 109 4.25 8.68 12.39
C LEU A 109 4.55 9.65 13.54
N ALA A 110 5.82 10.05 13.72
CA ALA A 110 6.19 11.10 14.66
C ALA A 110 5.90 12.47 14.05
N ASP A 111 6.35 12.69 12.82
CA ASP A 111 6.16 13.96 12.11
C ASP A 111 4.88 13.97 11.26
N GLY A 112 4.22 12.81 11.14
CA GLY A 112 2.95 12.67 10.42
C GLY A 112 3.14 12.81 8.91
N VAL A 113 4.13 12.12 8.35
CA VAL A 113 4.49 12.17 6.93
C VAL A 113 4.59 10.77 6.34
N VAL A 114 4.10 10.59 5.12
CA VAL A 114 4.34 9.40 4.29
C VAL A 114 4.87 9.84 2.95
N PHE A 115 5.87 9.13 2.41
CA PHE A 115 6.37 9.33 1.06
C PHE A 115 6.90 8.02 0.45
N TYR A 116 7.16 8.02 -0.85
CA TYR A 116 7.46 6.80 -1.58
C TYR A 116 8.78 6.89 -2.35
N ALA A 117 9.40 5.72 -2.54
CA ALA A 117 10.49 5.51 -3.48
C ALA A 117 10.08 4.50 -4.55
N LYS A 118 10.69 4.61 -5.73
CA LYS A 118 10.58 3.65 -6.82
C LYS A 118 11.98 3.17 -7.16
N ASN A 119 12.21 1.87 -7.08
CA ASN A 119 13.50 1.22 -7.37
C ASN A 119 14.66 1.88 -6.62
N GLY A 120 14.47 2.16 -5.32
CA GLY A 120 15.46 2.78 -4.45
C GLY A 120 15.59 4.32 -4.57
N ALA A 121 14.94 4.95 -5.55
CA ALA A 121 14.97 6.40 -5.73
C ALA A 121 13.69 7.05 -5.15
N VAL A 122 13.84 8.03 -4.24
CA VAL A 122 12.72 8.81 -3.71
C VAL A 122 11.99 9.51 -4.85
N VAL A 123 10.68 9.29 -4.95
CA VAL A 123 9.83 9.82 -6.02
C VAL A 123 9.60 11.31 -5.84
N ALA A 124 9.11 11.69 -4.66
CA ALA A 124 8.91 13.06 -4.22
C ALA A 124 8.74 13.08 -2.69
N LYS A 125 8.92 14.23 -2.05
CA LYS A 125 8.65 14.37 -0.62
C LYS A 125 7.14 14.51 -0.35
N ASN A 126 6.73 14.19 0.88
CA ASN A 126 5.40 14.46 1.43
C ASN A 126 4.23 14.03 0.54
N ALA A 127 4.09 12.73 0.27
CA ALA A 127 2.91 12.21 -0.40
C ALA A 127 1.64 12.47 0.44
N PHE A 128 1.74 12.21 1.74
CA PHE A 128 0.70 12.54 2.70
C PHE A 128 1.35 13.19 3.92
N GLU A 129 0.68 14.19 4.46
CA GLU A 129 1.14 14.88 5.66
C GLU A 129 -0.03 15.34 6.55
N GLY A 130 0.24 15.49 7.85
CA GLY A 130 -0.64 16.14 8.81
C GLY A 130 -1.07 15.24 9.97
N ALA A 131 -1.78 15.85 10.92
CA ALA A 131 -2.15 15.24 12.21
C ALA A 131 -3.00 13.96 12.09
N ALA A 132 -3.61 13.71 10.93
CA ALA A 132 -4.33 12.47 10.67
C ALA A 132 -3.42 11.22 10.62
N LEU A 133 -2.10 11.41 10.45
CA LEU A 133 -1.10 10.35 10.49
C LEU A 133 -0.47 10.16 11.88
N GLN A 134 -0.79 11.04 12.84
CA GLN A 134 -0.22 10.98 14.19
C GLN A 134 -1.18 10.37 15.21
N GLY A 135 -0.63 9.85 16.31
CA GLY A 135 -1.39 9.36 17.46
C GLY A 135 -2.27 8.15 17.21
N ARG A 136 -2.10 7.44 16.08
CA ARG A 136 -2.89 6.26 15.72
C ARG A 136 -2.03 5.16 15.10
N LYS A 137 -2.56 3.94 15.18
CA LYS A 137 -1.94 2.73 14.63
C LYS A 137 -2.27 2.59 13.15
N PHE A 138 -1.29 2.16 12.38
CA PHE A 138 -1.44 1.81 10.97
C PHE A 138 -0.89 0.41 10.71
N TYR A 139 -1.16 -0.09 9.52
CA TYR A 139 -0.59 -1.31 8.97
C TYR A 139 -0.18 -1.07 7.53
N PRO A 140 0.87 -1.74 7.03
CA PRO A 140 1.10 -1.84 5.59
C PRO A 140 -0.17 -2.33 4.90
N ALA A 141 -0.50 -1.76 3.75
CA ALA A 141 -1.70 -2.12 3.00
C ALA A 141 -1.42 -2.10 1.50
N ALA A 142 -1.94 -3.10 0.81
CA ALA A 142 -1.82 -3.26 -0.62
C ALA A 142 -3.15 -3.69 -1.22
N CYS A 143 -3.53 -3.09 -2.34
CA CYS A 143 -4.77 -3.43 -3.04
C CYS A 143 -4.52 -3.71 -4.51
N CYS A 144 -5.16 -4.77 -4.99
CA CYS A 144 -5.25 -5.18 -6.39
C CYS A 144 -6.70 -5.13 -6.87
N LEU A 145 -6.91 -4.99 -8.18
CA LEU A 145 -8.23 -4.92 -8.81
C LEU A 145 -8.50 -6.10 -9.73
N THR A 146 -7.49 -6.54 -10.48
CA THR A 146 -7.69 -7.53 -11.54
C THR A 146 -7.24 -8.92 -11.10
N LYS A 147 -7.84 -9.93 -11.72
CA LYS A 147 -7.56 -11.33 -11.40
C LYS A 147 -6.09 -11.65 -11.71
N ASN A 148 -5.44 -12.41 -10.83
CA ASN A 148 -4.04 -12.83 -10.92
C ASN A 148 -3.01 -11.71 -10.79
N GLU A 149 -3.39 -10.52 -10.32
CA GLU A 149 -2.40 -9.54 -9.89
C GLU A 149 -1.65 -10.08 -8.68
N MET A 150 -0.34 -9.89 -8.68
CA MET A 150 0.56 -10.39 -7.64
C MET A 150 1.51 -9.28 -7.21
N PHE A 151 1.75 -9.20 -5.92
CA PHE A 151 2.78 -8.36 -5.33
C PHE A 151 3.46 -9.12 -4.20
N GLU A 152 4.64 -8.65 -3.81
CA GLU A 152 5.36 -9.16 -2.65
C GLU A 152 5.55 -8.04 -1.63
N LEU A 153 5.24 -8.27 -0.35
CA LEU A 153 5.67 -7.37 0.73
C LEU A 153 7.08 -7.79 1.15
N LEU A 154 8.02 -6.85 1.03
CA LEU A 154 9.40 -7.03 1.43
C LEU A 154 9.64 -6.25 2.72
N GLU A 155 10.18 -6.95 3.71
CA GLU A 155 10.79 -6.33 4.87
C GLU A 155 12.27 -6.10 4.53
N PRO A 156 12.71 -4.84 4.36
CA PRO A 156 14.10 -4.54 4.05
C PRO A 156 14.96 -5.09 5.18
N ALA A 157 16.09 -5.70 4.82
CA ALA A 157 17.06 -6.15 5.80
C ALA A 157 17.49 -4.95 6.67
N VAL A 158 17.58 -5.16 7.98
CA VAL A 158 18.21 -4.17 8.87
C VAL A 158 19.64 -4.00 8.38
N GLU A 159 19.99 -2.80 7.90
CA GLU A 159 21.39 -2.48 7.64
C GLU A 159 22.06 -2.34 9.02
N ASP A 160 22.91 -3.32 9.37
CA ASP A 160 23.77 -3.32 10.57
C ASP A 160 24.84 -2.22 10.50
#